data_AF-A0A846APT6-F1
#
_entry.id   AF-A0A846APT6-F1
#
_cell.length_a   1.000
_cell.length_b   1.000
_cell.length_c   1.000
_cell.angle_alpha   90.00
_cell.angle_beta   90.00
_cell.angle_gamma   90.00
#
_symmetry.space_group_name_H-M   'P 1'
#
loop_
_entity.id
_entity.type
_entity.pdbx_description
1 polymer ?
#
loop_
_entity_poly.entity_id
_entity_poly.type
_entity_poly.pdbx_seq_one_letter_code
_entity_poly.pdbx_strand_id
1 'polypeptide(L)'
;MIGTHHKTGTVWMLTIFSAVASYYDLKFCRDKNKAYLRSSYGNFDIFLDDHSKFDFERLSDYKGLHIIRDPRDVIVSACFYHTKSSEKWLHIKRKDFGGLTYQEKINSYSSFDDKLIFEMENAARNVIEDIKYWNYDNPDFIEIKYEDLIQDTNLILFREIFLFLGFKERIIPSLLKIAYRKSLFSGQVSNNQHIRSGKN
;
A
#
# COMPACT_ATOMS: atom_id res chain seq x y z
N MET A 1 2.74 6.03 -11.49
CA MET A 1 2.85 6.24 -10.02
C MET A 1 1.99 5.21 -9.32
N ILE A 2 2.43 4.71 -8.16
CA ILE A 2 1.74 3.66 -7.41
C ILE A 2 1.55 4.15 -5.97
N GLY A 3 0.33 4.54 -5.63
CA GLY A 3 -0.08 4.99 -4.31
C GLY A 3 -0.70 3.86 -3.52
N THR A 4 -0.16 3.61 -2.33
CA THR A 4 -0.80 2.74 -1.34
C THR A 4 -0.86 3.46 -0.01
N HIS A 5 -1.51 2.85 0.95
CA HIS A 5 -1.48 3.26 2.34
C HIS A 5 -1.01 2.10 3.19
N HIS A 6 -0.59 2.43 4.41
CA HIS A 6 -0.20 1.41 5.37
C HIS A 6 -1.35 0.40 5.57
N LYS A 7 -1.05 -0.89 5.33
CA LYS A 7 -2.00 -2.03 5.35
C LYS A 7 -2.99 -2.14 4.17
N THR A 8 -2.81 -1.40 3.08
CA THR A 8 -3.65 -1.54 1.86
C THR A 8 -3.00 -2.35 0.73
N GLY A 9 -1.92 -3.08 1.00
CA GLY A 9 -1.28 -3.95 0.02
C GLY A 9 0.05 -3.43 -0.55
N THR A 10 0.71 -2.49 0.13
CA THR A 10 2.02 -1.93 -0.25
C THR A 10 3.05 -2.96 -0.67
N VAL A 11 3.23 -4.03 0.13
CA VAL A 11 4.23 -5.07 -0.18
C VAL A 11 3.89 -5.80 -1.47
N TRP A 12 2.60 -6.04 -1.74
CA TRP A 12 2.15 -6.71 -2.96
C TRP A 12 2.38 -5.84 -4.20
N MET A 13 2.05 -4.56 -4.13
CA MET A 13 2.33 -3.64 -5.23
C MET A 13 3.83 -3.44 -5.45
N LEU A 14 4.59 -3.34 -4.37
CA LEU A 14 6.05 -3.28 -4.43
C LEU A 14 6.62 -4.49 -5.19
N THR A 15 6.18 -5.71 -4.86
CA THR A 15 6.71 -6.93 -5.52
C THR A 15 6.28 -7.06 -6.98
N ILE A 16 5.08 -6.62 -7.35
CA ILE A 16 4.64 -6.60 -8.76
C ILE A 16 5.44 -5.55 -9.54
N PHE A 17 5.42 -4.30 -9.12
CA PHE A 17 5.96 -3.21 -9.91
C PHE A 17 7.49 -3.17 -9.95
N SER A 18 8.17 -3.65 -8.90
CA SER A 18 9.62 -3.89 -8.97
C SER A 18 9.98 -5.00 -9.95
N ALA A 19 9.16 -6.07 -10.03
CA ALA A 19 9.38 -7.14 -11.00
C ALA A 19 9.10 -6.68 -12.44
N VAL A 20 8.05 -5.87 -12.66
CA VAL A 20 7.80 -5.21 -13.94
C VAL A 20 8.99 -4.35 -14.33
N ALA A 21 9.47 -3.50 -13.41
CA ALA A 21 10.60 -2.63 -13.70
C ALA A 21 11.86 -3.41 -14.05
N SER A 22 12.20 -4.45 -13.28
CA SER A 22 13.33 -5.33 -13.58
C SER A 22 13.18 -6.06 -14.91
N TYR A 23 11.97 -6.45 -15.30
CA TYR A 23 11.74 -7.19 -16.55
C TYR A 23 11.90 -6.31 -17.80
N TYR A 24 11.58 -5.02 -17.71
CA TYR A 24 11.62 -4.07 -18.82
C TYR A 24 12.77 -3.05 -18.74
N ASP A 25 13.71 -3.23 -17.80
CA ASP A 25 14.80 -2.30 -17.53
C ASP A 25 14.32 -0.86 -17.25
N LEU A 26 13.23 -0.75 -16.48
CA LEU A 26 12.66 0.52 -16.06
C LEU A 26 13.25 0.98 -14.74
N LYS A 27 13.37 2.29 -14.56
CA LYS A 27 13.82 2.93 -13.33
C LYS A 27 12.71 2.91 -12.30
N PHE A 28 12.82 1.98 -11.36
CA PHE A 28 11.93 1.89 -10.19
C PHE A 28 12.46 2.74 -9.04
N CYS A 29 11.61 3.61 -8.52
CA CYS A 29 11.86 4.39 -7.32
C CYS A 29 10.80 4.05 -6.28
N ARG A 30 11.25 3.81 -5.04
CA ARG A 30 10.40 3.74 -3.86
C ARG A 30 10.84 4.83 -2.92
N ASP A 31 9.91 5.63 -2.45
CA ASP A 31 10.24 6.61 -1.45
C ASP A 31 10.25 5.99 -0.04
N LYS A 32 11.19 6.48 0.77
CA LYS A 32 11.20 6.28 2.22
C LYS A 32 11.25 7.59 2.99
N ASN A 33 11.53 8.75 2.34
CA ASN A 33 11.83 10.03 2.99
C ASN A 33 11.70 11.27 2.06
N LYS A 34 10.80 11.28 1.07
CA LYS A 34 10.69 12.33 0.04
C LYS A 34 11.98 12.57 -0.73
N ALA A 35 12.75 11.51 -0.97
CA ALA A 35 14.06 11.59 -1.63
C ALA A 35 13.94 12.10 -3.08
N TYR A 36 12.80 11.86 -3.74
CA TYR A 36 12.50 12.34 -5.09
C TYR A 36 12.43 13.87 -5.20
N LEU A 37 12.27 14.60 -4.08
CA LEU A 37 12.32 16.07 -4.04
C LEU A 37 13.75 16.62 -4.16
N ARG A 38 14.78 15.77 -4.05
CA ARG A 38 16.17 16.15 -4.34
C ARG A 38 16.35 16.02 -5.85
N SER A 39 16.64 17.14 -6.51
CA SER A 39 16.76 17.35 -7.96
C SER A 39 17.62 16.32 -8.73
N SER A 40 18.39 15.48 -8.04
CA SER A 40 19.20 14.39 -8.59
C SER A 40 18.48 13.03 -8.75
N TYR A 41 17.22 12.89 -8.31
CA TYR A 41 16.39 11.68 -8.53
C TYR A 41 15.48 11.76 -9.77
N GLY A 42 15.58 12.82 -10.57
CA GLY A 42 14.59 13.26 -11.56
C GLY A 42 14.38 12.43 -12.82
N ASN A 43 14.57 11.11 -12.79
CA ASN A 43 14.15 10.23 -13.89
C ASN A 43 13.77 8.85 -13.33
N PHE A 44 12.48 8.64 -13.06
CA PHE A 44 11.91 7.33 -12.79
C PHE A 44 10.83 7.03 -13.82
N ASP A 45 10.64 5.75 -14.12
CA ASP A 45 9.52 5.28 -14.93
C ASP A 45 8.37 4.80 -14.03
N ILE A 46 8.71 4.24 -12.87
CA ILE A 46 7.75 3.77 -11.87
C ILE A 46 8.16 4.31 -10.51
N PHE A 47 7.23 5.02 -9.87
CA PHE A 47 7.38 5.54 -8.53
C PHE A 47 6.30 4.98 -7.61
N LEU A 48 6.70 4.45 -6.44
CA LEU A 48 5.80 3.93 -5.42
C LEU A 48 5.93 4.73 -4.11
N ASP A 49 4.79 5.17 -3.59
CA ASP A 49 4.64 5.81 -2.28
C ASP A 49 3.72 4.97 -1.39
N ASP A 50 4.17 4.65 -0.19
CA ASP A 50 3.44 3.77 0.74
C ASP A 50 2.45 4.50 1.67
N HIS A 51 2.31 5.81 1.48
CA HIS A 51 1.32 6.66 2.12
C HIS A 51 0.52 7.52 1.12
N SER A 52 0.70 7.31 -0.18
CA SER A 52 0.11 8.11 -1.27
C SER A 52 0.36 9.62 -1.13
N LYS A 53 1.53 10.02 -0.61
CA LYS A 53 1.88 11.44 -0.39
C LYS A 53 2.72 11.99 -1.54
N PHE A 54 2.08 12.14 -2.69
CA PHE A 54 2.68 12.70 -3.90
C PHE A 54 2.69 14.24 -3.88
N ASP A 55 3.79 14.82 -4.38
CA ASP A 55 3.91 16.26 -4.66
C ASP A 55 3.54 16.54 -6.12
N PHE A 56 2.25 16.66 -6.40
CA PHE A 56 1.74 16.81 -7.77
C PHE A 56 2.21 18.09 -8.47
N GLU A 57 2.61 19.13 -7.73
CA GLU A 57 3.13 20.38 -8.32
C GLU A 57 4.48 20.18 -8.99
N ARG A 58 5.25 19.19 -8.54
CA ARG A 58 6.60 18.87 -9.05
C ARG A 58 6.60 17.70 -10.02
N LEU A 59 5.44 17.13 -10.29
CA LEU A 59 5.27 15.98 -11.15
C LEU A 59 4.48 16.40 -12.38
N SER A 60 4.96 16.04 -13.56
CA SER A 60 4.25 16.21 -14.83
C SER A 60 4.09 14.86 -15.53
N ASP A 61 3.08 14.74 -16.39
CA ASP A 61 2.85 13.58 -17.26
C ASP A 61 2.84 12.22 -16.54
N TYR A 62 2.03 12.10 -15.49
CA TYR A 62 1.89 10.86 -14.74
C TYR A 62 0.55 10.16 -15.02
N LYS A 63 0.59 8.82 -14.95
CA LYS A 63 -0.58 7.98 -14.71
C LYS A 63 -0.37 7.19 -13.43
N GLY A 64 -1.41 7.10 -12.63
CA GLY A 64 -1.39 6.66 -11.25
C GLY A 64 -2.30 5.47 -11.00
N LEU A 65 -1.89 4.59 -10.11
CA LEU A 65 -2.74 3.61 -9.44
C LEU A 65 -2.82 4.01 -7.98
N HIS A 66 -4.01 4.11 -7.43
CA HIS A 66 -4.22 4.29 -5.99
C HIS A 66 -5.00 3.10 -5.43
N ILE A 67 -4.42 2.44 -4.43
CA ILE A 67 -5.03 1.28 -3.77
C ILE A 67 -5.51 1.63 -2.38
N ILE A 68 -6.81 1.46 -2.20
CA ILE A 68 -7.50 1.56 -0.93
C ILE A 68 -7.95 0.20 -0.44
N ARG A 69 -8.31 0.11 0.83
CA ARG A 69 -8.81 -1.11 1.47
C ARG A 69 -9.92 -0.74 2.42
N ASP A 70 -10.83 -1.67 2.69
CA ASP A 70 -11.88 -1.48 3.69
C ASP A 70 -11.28 -1.01 5.02
N PRO A 71 -11.76 0.10 5.60
CA PRO A 71 -11.20 0.66 6.82
C PRO A 71 -11.21 -0.33 7.99
N ARG A 72 -12.18 -1.26 8.03
CA ARG A 72 -12.25 -2.33 9.06
C ARG A 72 -11.06 -3.28 8.92
N ASP A 73 -10.76 -3.69 7.70
CA ASP A 73 -9.63 -4.56 7.40
C ASP A 73 -8.29 -3.85 7.67
N VAL A 74 -8.20 -2.53 7.42
CA VAL A 74 -7.05 -1.71 7.78
C VAL A 74 -6.81 -1.73 9.29
N ILE A 75 -7.85 -1.47 10.11
CA ILE A 75 -7.77 -1.49 11.57
C ILE A 75 -7.31 -2.86 12.07
N VAL A 76 -7.97 -3.94 11.64
CA VAL A 76 -7.63 -5.31 12.05
C VAL A 76 -6.19 -5.64 11.65
N SER A 77 -5.82 -5.34 10.41
CA SER A 77 -4.46 -5.60 9.91
C SER A 77 -3.39 -4.78 10.63
N ALA A 78 -3.69 -3.53 11.01
CA ALA A 78 -2.80 -2.66 11.76
C ALA A 78 -2.61 -3.17 13.19
N CYS A 79 -3.70 -3.53 13.86
CA CYS A 79 -3.68 -4.07 15.22
C CYS A 79 -2.76 -5.28 15.34
N PHE A 80 -2.93 -6.29 14.48
CA PHE A 80 -2.07 -7.48 14.49
C PHE A 80 -0.61 -7.20 14.11
N TYR A 81 -0.36 -6.12 13.37
CA TYR A 81 0.98 -5.76 12.95
C TYR A 81 1.71 -4.98 14.04
N HIS A 82 1.09 -3.94 14.61
CA HIS A 82 1.71 -3.04 15.58
C HIS A 82 2.02 -3.72 16.92
N THR A 83 1.30 -4.79 17.28
CA THR A 83 1.60 -5.57 18.50
C THR A 83 2.94 -6.29 18.45
N LYS A 84 3.52 -6.52 17.27
CA LYS A 84 4.77 -7.30 17.10
C LYS A 84 5.79 -6.74 16.11
N SER A 85 5.48 -5.67 15.40
CA SER A 85 6.38 -5.09 14.39
C SER A 85 7.62 -4.44 15.01
N SER A 86 8.73 -4.45 14.27
CA SER A 86 10.00 -3.83 14.65
C SER A 86 10.19 -2.41 14.08
N GLU A 87 9.14 -1.81 13.51
CA GLU A 87 9.22 -0.44 12.98
C GLU A 87 9.61 0.56 14.06
N LYS A 88 10.65 1.36 13.78
CA LYS A 88 11.30 2.23 14.77
C LYS A 88 10.32 3.10 15.56
N TRP A 89 9.32 3.67 14.90
CA TRP A 89 8.36 4.58 15.52
C TRP A 89 7.48 3.90 16.59
N LEU A 90 7.27 2.59 16.51
CA LEU A 90 6.51 1.81 17.48
C LEU A 90 7.22 1.71 18.84
N HIS A 91 8.54 1.88 18.82
CA HIS A 91 9.45 1.70 19.95
C HIS A 91 9.92 3.03 20.56
N ILE A 92 9.37 4.16 20.09
CA ILE A 92 9.65 5.48 20.65
C ILE A 92 8.67 5.73 21.80
N LYS A 93 9.22 6.06 22.98
CA LYS A 93 8.45 6.40 24.18
C LYS A 93 7.62 7.66 23.95
N ARG A 94 6.36 7.65 24.35
CA ARG A 94 5.45 8.80 24.16
C ARG A 94 4.79 9.26 25.45
N LYS A 95 4.70 10.59 25.62
CA LYS A 95 4.18 11.22 26.85
C LYS A 95 2.67 11.01 27.01
N ASP A 96 1.93 11.08 25.90
CA ASP A 96 0.50 10.78 25.79
C ASP A 96 0.16 9.33 26.18
N PHE A 97 1.11 8.40 26.07
CA PHE A 97 0.96 7.02 26.56
C PHE A 97 1.54 6.80 27.95
N GLY A 98 1.73 7.86 28.75
CA GLY A 98 2.28 7.75 30.10
C GLY A 98 3.73 7.25 30.13
N GLY A 99 4.49 7.51 29.07
CA GLY A 99 5.87 7.03 28.93
C GLY A 99 5.98 5.60 28.40
N LEU A 100 4.90 5.00 27.90
CA LEU A 100 4.97 3.77 27.12
C LEU A 100 5.30 4.06 25.65
N THR A 101 5.87 3.08 24.95
CA THR A 101 5.93 3.08 23.49
C THR A 101 4.55 2.74 22.90
N TYR A 102 4.35 2.96 21.60
CA TYR A 102 3.09 2.57 20.95
C TYR A 102 2.85 1.06 21.08
N GLN A 103 3.90 0.24 20.85
CA GLN A 103 3.78 -1.21 20.95
C GLN A 103 3.54 -1.69 22.39
N GLU A 104 4.20 -1.08 23.38
CA GLU A 104 3.92 -1.38 24.79
C GLU A 104 2.47 -1.01 25.16
N LYS A 105 1.99 0.14 24.69
CA LYS A 105 0.64 0.63 24.96
C LYS A 105 -0.44 -0.26 24.35
N ILE A 106 -0.32 -0.63 23.07
CA ILE A 106 -1.30 -1.55 22.47
C ILE A 106 -1.24 -2.95 23.11
N ASN A 107 -0.07 -3.40 23.58
CA ASN A 107 0.05 -4.70 24.24
C ASN A 107 -0.35 -4.70 25.72
N SER A 108 -0.60 -3.54 26.34
CA SER A 108 -1.09 -3.49 27.73
C SER A 108 -2.58 -3.80 27.86
N TYR A 109 -3.34 -3.74 26.77
CA TYR A 109 -4.75 -4.14 26.74
C TYR A 109 -4.89 -5.68 26.74
N SER A 110 -5.83 -6.17 27.55
CA SER A 110 -6.07 -7.62 27.75
C SER A 110 -6.93 -8.23 26.64
N SER A 111 -7.95 -7.50 26.17
CA SER A 111 -8.83 -7.97 25.09
C SER A 111 -8.31 -7.56 23.71
N PHE A 112 -8.68 -8.30 22.66
CA PHE A 112 -8.37 -7.89 21.29
C PHE A 112 -9.21 -6.68 20.87
N ASP A 113 -10.45 -6.58 21.35
CA ASP A 113 -11.36 -5.47 21.05
C ASP A 113 -10.82 -4.13 21.54
N ASP A 114 -10.23 -4.08 22.74
CA ASP A 114 -9.59 -2.87 23.26
C ASP A 114 -8.38 -2.45 22.40
N LYS A 115 -7.66 -3.43 21.82
CA LYS A 115 -6.56 -3.14 20.89
C LYS A 115 -7.07 -2.60 19.56
N LEU A 116 -8.22 -3.07 19.08
CA LEU A 116 -8.88 -2.53 17.89
C LEU A 116 -9.32 -1.09 18.14
N ILE A 117 -9.97 -0.80 19.28
CA ILE A 117 -10.36 0.56 19.66
C ILE A 117 -9.13 1.47 19.72
N PHE A 118 -8.04 1.01 20.33
CA PHE A 118 -6.79 1.77 20.36
C PHE A 118 -6.26 2.08 18.95
N GLU A 119 -6.28 1.13 18.01
CA GLU A 119 -5.89 1.39 16.62
C GLU A 119 -6.83 2.39 15.93
N MET A 120 -8.15 2.25 16.12
CA MET A 120 -9.16 3.15 15.57
C MET A 120 -8.97 4.59 16.00
N GLU A 121 -8.43 4.82 17.19
CA GLU A 121 -8.17 6.14 17.74
C GLU A 121 -6.77 6.68 17.40
N ASN A 122 -5.87 5.82 16.92
CA ASN A 122 -4.46 6.16 16.72
C ASN A 122 -3.97 5.90 15.28
N ALA A 123 -3.07 4.93 15.05
CA ALA A 123 -2.36 4.83 13.78
C ALA A 123 -3.29 4.50 12.60
N ALA A 124 -4.27 3.61 12.79
CA ALA A 124 -5.24 3.30 11.75
C ALA A 124 -6.15 4.50 11.43
N ARG A 125 -6.46 5.36 12.41
CA ARG A 125 -7.20 6.61 12.18
C ARG A 125 -6.54 7.48 11.12
N ASN A 126 -5.24 7.74 11.28
CA ASN A 126 -4.50 8.59 10.36
C ASN A 126 -4.51 8.02 8.94
N VAL A 127 -4.41 6.69 8.81
CA VAL A 127 -4.49 6.02 7.50
C VAL A 127 -5.88 6.19 6.89
N ILE A 128 -6.94 6.01 7.68
CA ILE A 128 -8.33 6.17 7.21
C ILE A 128 -8.61 7.62 6.81
N GLU A 129 -8.08 8.58 7.55
CA GLU A 129 -8.15 10.01 7.21
C GLU A 129 -7.38 10.30 5.91
N ASP A 130 -6.15 9.78 5.74
CA ASP A 130 -5.37 9.90 4.49
C ASP A 130 -6.14 9.33 3.28
N ILE A 131 -6.80 8.17 3.44
CA ILE A 131 -7.69 7.59 2.41
C ILE A 131 -8.88 8.51 2.14
N LYS A 132 -9.59 8.96 3.19
CA LYS A 132 -10.79 9.77 3.08
C LYS A 132 -10.54 11.11 2.38
N TYR A 133 -9.39 11.74 2.65
CA TYR A 133 -9.04 13.05 2.11
C TYR A 133 -8.28 12.99 0.78
N TRP A 134 -8.06 11.80 0.23
CA TRP A 134 -7.53 11.64 -1.12
C TRP A 134 -8.42 12.33 -2.17
N ASN A 135 -7.81 12.92 -3.19
CA ASN A 135 -8.54 13.54 -4.31
C ASN A 135 -8.98 12.47 -5.32
N TYR A 136 -10.17 11.91 -5.11
CA TYR A 136 -10.78 10.91 -6.00
C TYR A 136 -11.24 11.46 -7.35
N ASP A 137 -11.27 12.79 -7.53
CA ASP A 137 -11.63 13.42 -8.80
C ASP A 137 -10.43 13.56 -9.74
N ASN A 138 -9.23 13.08 -9.35
CA ASN A 138 -8.04 13.14 -10.20
C ASN A 138 -8.12 12.11 -11.36
N PRO A 139 -8.29 12.55 -12.62
CA PRO A 139 -8.47 11.64 -13.75
C PRO A 139 -7.18 10.92 -14.16
N ASP A 140 -6.04 11.31 -13.60
CA ASP A 140 -4.75 10.66 -13.84
C ASP A 140 -4.52 9.47 -12.92
N PHE A 141 -5.45 9.15 -12.02
CA PHE A 141 -5.41 7.97 -11.17
C PHE A 141 -6.56 7.00 -11.45
N ILE A 142 -6.24 5.71 -11.48
CA ILE A 142 -7.22 4.64 -11.37
C ILE A 142 -7.32 4.20 -9.90
N GLU A 143 -8.53 4.14 -9.40
CA GLU A 143 -8.87 3.86 -8.01
C GLU A 143 -9.28 2.39 -7.87
N ILE A 144 -8.52 1.63 -7.08
CA ILE A 144 -8.72 0.18 -6.95
C ILE A 144 -8.88 -0.20 -5.49
N LYS A 145 -9.91 -1.00 -5.20
CA LYS A 145 -10.07 -1.63 -3.89
C LYS A 145 -9.24 -2.91 -3.83
N TYR A 146 -8.50 -3.07 -2.75
CA TYR A 146 -7.71 -4.27 -2.48
C TYR A 146 -8.55 -5.56 -2.55
N GLU A 147 -9.80 -5.50 -2.06
CA GLU A 147 -10.75 -6.60 -2.01
C GLU A 147 -11.17 -7.10 -3.40
N ASP A 148 -11.24 -6.18 -4.37
CA ASP A 148 -11.57 -6.51 -5.76
C ASP A 148 -10.34 -7.11 -6.44
N LEU A 149 -9.17 -6.49 -6.24
CA LEU A 149 -7.92 -6.94 -6.86
C LEU A 149 -7.47 -8.32 -6.37
N ILE A 150 -7.68 -8.66 -5.09
CA ILE A 150 -7.33 -10.00 -4.56
C ILE A 150 -8.24 -11.12 -5.13
N GLN A 151 -9.41 -10.77 -5.66
CA GLN A 151 -10.34 -11.71 -6.30
C GLN A 151 -10.15 -11.79 -7.83
N ASP A 152 -9.26 -10.98 -8.40
CA ASP A 152 -8.99 -10.85 -9.84
C ASP A 152 -8.22 -12.05 -10.42
N THR A 153 -8.73 -13.25 -10.22
CA THR A 153 -8.11 -14.52 -10.65
C THR A 153 -8.01 -14.66 -12.17
N ASN A 154 -8.87 -13.96 -12.91
CA ASN A 154 -8.86 -13.88 -14.38
C ASN A 154 -8.07 -12.67 -14.92
N LEU A 155 -7.49 -11.86 -14.03
CA LEU A 155 -6.58 -10.74 -14.35
C LEU A 155 -7.21 -9.60 -15.17
N ILE A 156 -8.53 -9.42 -15.08
CA ILE A 156 -9.25 -8.35 -15.77
C ILE A 156 -8.87 -7.00 -15.19
N LEU A 157 -8.91 -6.85 -13.87
CA LEU A 157 -8.57 -5.58 -13.21
C LEU A 157 -7.08 -5.26 -13.40
N PHE A 158 -6.19 -6.24 -13.31
CA PHE A 158 -4.78 -6.02 -13.61
C PHE A 158 -4.55 -5.52 -15.04
N ARG A 159 -5.30 -6.05 -16.03
CA ARG A 159 -5.21 -5.58 -17.42
C ARG A 159 -5.61 -4.12 -17.52
N GLU A 160 -6.75 -3.74 -16.93
CA GLU A 160 -7.24 -2.36 -16.92
C GLU A 160 -6.24 -1.41 -16.28
N ILE A 161 -5.68 -1.79 -15.11
CA ILE A 161 -4.64 -1.03 -14.43
C ILE A 161 -3.43 -0.80 -15.33
N PHE A 162 -2.88 -1.85 -15.97
CA PHE A 162 -1.70 -1.68 -16.81
C PHE A 162 -1.97 -0.80 -18.04
N LEU A 163 -3.14 -0.93 -18.68
CA LEU A 163 -3.50 -0.08 -19.80
C LEU A 163 -3.67 1.38 -19.37
N PHE A 164 -4.34 1.62 -18.23
CA PHE A 164 -4.51 2.96 -17.67
C PHE A 164 -3.15 3.61 -17.36
N LEU A 165 -2.21 2.84 -16.82
CA LEU A 165 -0.84 3.28 -16.54
C LEU A 165 0.00 3.53 -17.81
N GLY A 166 -0.54 3.30 -19.01
CA GLY A 166 0.10 3.62 -20.29
C GLY A 166 0.95 2.49 -20.87
N PHE A 167 0.89 1.27 -20.31
CA PHE A 167 1.57 0.13 -20.93
C PHE A 167 0.86 -0.27 -22.24
N LYS A 168 1.65 -0.58 -23.27
CA LYS A 168 1.12 -0.91 -24.61
C LYS A 168 0.51 -2.32 -24.62
N GLU A 169 -0.57 -2.52 -25.40
CA GLU A 169 -1.24 -3.83 -25.58
C GLU A 169 -0.27 -5.00 -25.83
N ARG A 170 0.75 -4.78 -26.67
CA ARG A 170 1.76 -5.81 -27.01
C ARG A 170 2.52 -6.39 -25.81
N ILE A 171 2.63 -5.66 -24.70
CA ILE A 171 3.36 -6.09 -23.50
C ILE A 171 2.45 -6.53 -22.35
N ILE A 172 1.14 -6.33 -22.46
CA ILE A 172 0.15 -6.73 -21.45
C ILE A 172 0.27 -8.21 -21.06
N PRO A 173 0.40 -9.20 -22.00
CA PRO A 173 0.48 -10.61 -21.60
C PRO A 173 1.61 -10.93 -20.62
N SER A 174 2.79 -10.32 -20.81
CA SER A 174 3.94 -10.48 -19.91
C SER A 174 3.73 -9.77 -18.57
N LEU A 175 3.09 -8.59 -18.56
CA LEU A 175 2.73 -7.88 -17.32
C LEU A 175 1.73 -8.70 -16.49
N LEU A 176 0.70 -9.26 -17.12
CA LEU A 176 -0.29 -10.12 -16.47
C LEU A 176 0.37 -11.38 -15.90
N LYS A 177 1.33 -11.97 -16.62
CA LYS A 177 2.11 -13.12 -16.10
C LYS A 177 2.92 -12.75 -14.85
N ILE A 178 3.50 -11.55 -14.79
CA ILE A 178 4.19 -11.05 -13.60
C ILE A 178 3.19 -10.85 -12.45
N ALA A 179 2.08 -10.16 -12.71
CA ALA A 179 1.04 -9.92 -11.71
C ALA A 179 0.51 -11.24 -11.12
N TYR A 180 0.16 -12.20 -11.97
CA TYR A 180 -0.31 -13.53 -11.55
C TYR A 180 0.70 -14.20 -10.60
N ARG A 181 1.96 -14.35 -11.02
CA ARG A 181 3.01 -15.02 -10.23
C ARG A 181 3.27 -14.37 -8.87
N LYS A 182 2.99 -13.07 -8.74
CA LYS A 182 3.18 -12.30 -7.50
C LYS A 182 1.89 -12.17 -6.68
N SER A 183 0.78 -12.71 -7.18
CA SER A 183 -0.51 -12.65 -6.51
C SER A 183 -0.77 -13.89 -5.67
N LEU A 184 -1.47 -13.70 -4.56
CA LEU A 184 -1.73 -14.75 -3.57
C LEU A 184 -2.55 -15.90 -4.14
N PHE A 185 -3.50 -15.58 -5.02
CA PHE A 185 -4.35 -16.56 -5.70
C PHE A 185 -3.58 -17.48 -6.69
N SER A 186 -2.31 -17.21 -6.98
CA SER A 186 -1.51 -18.11 -7.83
C SER A 186 -1.03 -19.37 -7.11
N GLY A 187 -1.08 -19.39 -5.77
CA GLY A 187 -0.46 -20.44 -4.96
C GLY A 187 1.08 -20.44 -5.00
N GLN A 188 1.72 -19.46 -5.65
CA GLN A 188 3.17 -19.36 -5.80
C GLN A 188 3.82 -18.41 -4.79
N VAL A 189 3.02 -17.68 -4.03
CA VAL A 189 3.45 -16.78 -2.96
C VAL A 189 3.27 -17.50 -1.63
N SER A 190 4.29 -17.48 -0.77
CA SER A 190 4.16 -18.04 0.58
C SER A 190 2.99 -17.40 1.33
N ASN A 191 2.28 -18.18 2.13
CA ASN A 191 1.09 -17.74 2.87
C ASN A 191 1.41 -16.46 3.68
N ASN A 192 0.96 -15.30 3.19
CA ASN A 192 1.11 -14.04 3.90
C ASN A 192 0.13 -14.04 5.08
N GLN A 193 0.64 -14.21 6.30
CA GLN A 193 -0.09 -14.14 7.58
C GLN A 193 -0.80 -12.78 7.86
N HIS A 194 -0.78 -11.87 6.88
CA HIS A 194 -1.28 -10.50 6.95
C HIS A 194 -2.61 -10.29 6.19
N ILE A 195 -3.10 -11.28 5.43
CA ILE A 195 -4.43 -11.20 4.82
C ILE A 195 -5.45 -11.55 5.90
N ARG A 196 -6.32 -10.59 6.21
CA ARG A 196 -7.34 -10.71 7.27
C ARG A 196 -8.56 -9.92 6.82
N SER A 197 -9.75 -10.47 7.07
CA SER A 197 -11.02 -9.82 6.77
C SER A 197 -11.77 -9.54 8.07
N GLY A 198 -12.37 -8.37 8.16
CA GLY A 198 -13.30 -7.95 9.22
C GLY A 198 -14.76 -8.23 8.88
N LYS A 199 -15.04 -9.14 7.93
CA LYS A 199 -16.39 -9.66 7.70
C LYS A 199 -16.73 -10.62 8.86
N ASN A 200 -17.79 -10.30 9.60
CA ASN A 200 -18.48 -11.22 10.51
C ASN A 200 -19.36 -12.18 9.73
#